data_AF-A0A3A9XDH0-F1
#
_entry.id   AF-A0A3A9XDH0-F1
#
_cell.length_a   1.000
_cell.length_b   1.000
_cell.length_c   1.000
_cell.angle_alpha   90.00
_cell.angle_beta   90.00
_cell.angle_gamma   90.00
#
_symmetry.space_group_name_H-M   'P 1'
#
loop_
_entity.id
_entity.type
_entity.pdbx_description
1 polymer ?
#
loop_
_entity_poly.entity_id
_entity_poly.type
_entity_poly.pdbx_seq_one_letter_code
_entity_poly.pdbx_strand_id
1 'polypeptide(L)'
;MSDIGKKAFQVLVIITCIMVLFTSFIVLKSRYDDKKEARDITYKAKKDVIKDFDYEYAKLKYLARDWSTLYAKITTAHNRDTIEHSKYTVSEFPRKHNDIIRFWDRFEEDVYIQHYTTNETYLSKIYTVGDTLRKVAKPYATQSKISEYLELLNMAYGDILNHTSKTDSVFMYSSRGNPKFSTYFYYLDKIDRAYYELLSEHYPTALHNLIYGTKEFEKDAVRSLIYRQTQELNTNYRYYPKNPEIKEFEKHMKAYLDVETDSLNTYILKKNNNKLLLLVKTLQFKEDDSLASKKAYLDALIDGFTLIRGKHTEEIYIYLEFFNAETFYIDTWIKTPNEAYFKVDSQDNIPSILSEFYEVDAYQYYIKGSFPLLDVWYPKVDKPKSSL
;
A
#
# COMPACT_ATOMS: atom_id res chain seq x y z
N MET A 1 -82.08 6.52 -12.34
CA MET A 1 -81.00 6.77 -11.35
C MET A 1 -81.04 8.25 -11.00
N SER A 2 -81.23 8.63 -9.73
CA SER A 2 -81.30 10.05 -9.33
C SER A 2 -79.92 10.72 -9.50
N ASP A 3 -79.89 12.05 -9.66
CA ASP A 3 -78.63 12.82 -9.78
C ASP A 3 -77.69 12.63 -8.59
N ILE A 4 -78.26 12.36 -7.41
CA ILE A 4 -77.53 12.03 -6.18
C ILE A 4 -76.81 10.68 -6.33
N GLY A 5 -77.46 9.67 -6.93
CA GLY A 5 -76.87 8.36 -7.19
C GLY A 5 -75.74 8.39 -8.22
N LYS A 6 -75.83 9.26 -9.24
CA LYS A 6 -74.74 9.46 -10.22
C LYS A 6 -73.51 10.14 -9.59
N LYS A 7 -73.72 11.17 -8.77
CA LYS A 7 -72.63 11.84 -8.03
C LYS A 7 -71.97 10.89 -7.02
N ALA A 8 -72.76 10.11 -6.28
CA ALA A 8 -72.23 9.11 -5.35
C ALA A 8 -71.40 8.03 -6.07
N PHE A 9 -71.85 7.56 -7.24
CA PHE A 9 -71.09 6.61 -8.07
C PHE A 9 -69.79 7.22 -8.61
N GLN A 10 -69.81 8.46 -9.09
CA GLN A 10 -68.59 9.16 -9.53
C GLN A 10 -67.58 9.34 -8.39
N VAL A 11 -68.04 9.73 -7.20
CA VAL A 11 -67.17 9.85 -6.01
C VAL A 11 -66.58 8.49 -5.64
N LEU A 12 -67.38 7.42 -5.68
CA LEU A 12 -66.90 6.07 -5.40
C LEU A 12 -65.83 5.62 -6.39
N VAL A 13 -66.04 5.84 -7.70
CA VAL A 13 -65.05 5.54 -8.74
C VAL A 13 -63.76 6.33 -8.54
N ILE A 14 -63.85 7.63 -8.21
CA ILE A 14 -62.68 8.47 -7.93
C ILE A 14 -61.91 7.95 -6.71
N ILE A 15 -62.60 7.60 -5.62
CA ILE A 15 -61.97 7.04 -4.42
C ILE A 15 -61.30 5.69 -4.74
N THR A 16 -61.96 4.82 -5.51
CA THR A 16 -61.36 3.55 -5.94
C THR A 16 -60.12 3.77 -6.80
N CYS A 17 -60.14 4.71 -7.75
CA CYS A 17 -58.97 5.07 -8.54
C CYS A 17 -57.82 5.60 -7.68
N ILE A 18 -58.10 6.48 -6.70
CA ILE A 18 -57.08 7.00 -5.76
C ILE A 18 -56.49 5.86 -4.93
N MET A 19 -57.31 4.94 -4.41
CA MET A 19 -56.84 3.79 -3.63
C MET A 19 -55.97 2.84 -4.45
N VAL A 20 -56.32 2.59 -5.72
CA VAL A 20 -55.51 1.77 -6.64
C VAL A 20 -54.17 2.44 -6.96
N LEU A 21 -54.16 3.76 -7.18
CA LEU A 21 -52.92 4.50 -7.42
C LEU A 21 -52.03 4.53 -6.17
N PHE A 22 -52.61 4.73 -4.99
CA PHE A 22 -51.87 4.77 -3.73
C PHE A 22 -51.27 3.41 -3.37
N THR A 23 -52.03 2.32 -3.51
CA THR A 23 -51.52 0.97 -3.30
C THR A 23 -50.44 0.59 -4.31
N SER A 24 -50.62 0.96 -5.58
CA SER A 24 -49.59 0.76 -6.62
C SER A 24 -48.30 1.55 -6.32
N PHE A 25 -48.42 2.78 -5.83
CA PHE A 25 -47.29 3.60 -5.40
C PHE A 25 -46.54 2.98 -4.22
N ILE A 26 -47.26 2.49 -3.20
CA ILE A 26 -46.63 1.83 -2.04
C ILE A 26 -45.84 0.59 -2.49
N VAL A 27 -46.41 -0.25 -3.36
CA VAL A 27 -45.73 -1.46 -3.87
C VAL A 27 -44.51 -1.10 -4.71
N LEU A 28 -44.60 -0.09 -5.58
CA LEU A 28 -43.47 0.38 -6.38
C LEU A 28 -42.35 0.96 -5.51
N LYS A 29 -42.72 1.73 -4.48
CA LYS A 29 -41.77 2.31 -3.52
C LYS A 29 -41.07 1.23 -2.69
N SER A 30 -41.81 0.27 -2.13
CA SER A 30 -41.23 -0.86 -1.39
C SER A 30 -40.24 -1.65 -2.26
N ARG A 31 -40.61 -2.01 -3.50
CA ARG A 31 -39.68 -2.70 -4.41
C ARG A 31 -38.45 -1.87 -4.78
N TYR A 32 -38.58 -0.54 -4.84
CA TYR A 32 -37.47 0.36 -5.08
C TYR A 32 -36.54 0.43 -3.86
N ASP A 33 -37.10 0.58 -2.66
CA ASP A 33 -36.38 0.65 -1.40
C ASP A 33 -35.63 -0.67 -1.12
N ASP A 34 -36.25 -1.84 -1.34
CA ASP A 34 -35.60 -3.15 -1.20
C ASP A 34 -34.41 -3.31 -2.17
N LYS A 35 -34.58 -2.86 -3.43
CA LYS A 35 -33.50 -2.88 -4.43
C LYS A 35 -32.36 -1.93 -4.07
N LYS A 36 -32.69 -0.78 -3.49
CA LYS A 36 -31.71 0.19 -3.02
C LYS A 36 -30.93 -0.39 -1.83
N GLU A 37 -31.60 -0.96 -0.85
CA GLU A 37 -30.98 -1.61 0.31
C GLU A 37 -30.05 -2.75 -0.13
N ALA A 38 -30.50 -3.64 -1.02
CA ALA A 38 -29.66 -4.71 -1.55
C ALA A 38 -28.41 -4.18 -2.29
N ARG A 39 -28.56 -3.07 -3.03
CA ARG A 39 -27.43 -2.39 -3.69
C ARG A 39 -26.46 -1.80 -2.68
N ASP A 40 -26.95 -1.14 -1.64
CA ASP A 40 -26.14 -0.51 -0.59
C ASP A 40 -25.36 -1.58 0.22
N ILE A 41 -26.01 -2.70 0.55
CA ILE A 41 -25.37 -3.86 1.19
C ILE A 41 -24.26 -4.42 0.31
N THR A 42 -24.55 -4.64 -0.97
CA THR A 42 -23.56 -5.17 -1.93
C THR A 42 -22.39 -4.21 -2.10
N TYR A 43 -22.67 -2.91 -2.19
CA TYR A 43 -21.65 -1.86 -2.31
C TYR A 43 -20.74 -1.82 -1.07
N LYS A 44 -21.31 -1.86 0.12
CA LYS A 44 -20.56 -1.94 1.38
C LYS A 44 -19.67 -3.18 1.42
N ALA A 45 -20.21 -4.34 1.07
CA ALA A 45 -19.46 -5.60 1.02
C ALA A 45 -18.26 -5.53 0.06
N LYS A 46 -18.42 -4.92 -1.13
CA LYS A 46 -17.29 -4.69 -2.06
C LYS A 46 -16.20 -3.83 -1.45
N LYS A 47 -16.59 -2.75 -0.77
CA LYS A 47 -15.68 -1.83 -0.11
C LYS A 47 -14.90 -2.50 1.02
N ASP A 48 -15.56 -3.35 1.80
CA ASP A 48 -14.91 -4.10 2.87
C ASP A 48 -13.86 -5.08 2.30
N VAL A 49 -14.19 -5.81 1.22
CA VAL A 49 -13.21 -6.67 0.52
C VAL A 49 -12.00 -5.88 0.02
N ILE A 50 -12.19 -4.70 -0.56
CA ILE A 50 -11.07 -3.85 -1.03
C ILE A 50 -10.16 -3.45 0.13
N LYS A 51 -10.74 -3.07 1.27
CA LYS A 51 -9.98 -2.67 2.46
C LYS A 51 -9.17 -3.82 3.04
N ASP A 52 -9.75 -5.00 3.09
CA ASP A 52 -9.07 -6.19 3.61
C ASP A 52 -7.88 -6.54 2.72
N PHE A 53 -8.08 -6.61 1.40
CA PHE A 53 -7.00 -6.85 0.44
C PHE A 53 -5.87 -5.83 0.54
N ASP A 54 -6.22 -4.57 0.71
CA ASP A 54 -5.25 -3.50 0.83
C ASP A 54 -4.47 -3.57 2.14
N TYR A 55 -5.15 -3.87 3.25
CA TYR A 55 -4.54 -4.05 4.55
C TYR A 55 -3.54 -5.22 4.54
N GLU A 56 -3.92 -6.35 3.97
CA GLU A 56 -3.02 -7.50 3.84
C GLU A 56 -1.84 -7.21 2.92
N TYR A 57 -2.09 -6.51 1.81
CA TYR A 57 -1.01 -6.09 0.93
C TYR A 57 -0.02 -5.13 1.63
N ALA A 58 -0.51 -4.23 2.48
CA ALA A 58 0.34 -3.34 3.27
C ALA A 58 1.23 -4.12 4.26
N LYS A 59 0.68 -5.08 5.00
CA LYS A 59 1.46 -5.95 5.90
C LYS A 59 2.54 -6.73 5.17
N LEU A 60 2.18 -7.31 4.02
CA LEU A 60 3.09 -8.04 3.15
C LEU A 60 4.29 -7.16 2.77
N LYS A 61 4.07 -5.89 2.42
CA LYS A 61 5.13 -4.93 2.11
C LYS A 61 6.04 -4.65 3.29
N TYR A 62 5.47 -4.45 4.49
CA TYR A 62 6.25 -4.16 5.69
C TYR A 62 7.19 -5.31 6.06
N LEU A 63 6.75 -6.55 5.89
CA LEU A 63 7.52 -7.74 6.22
C LEU A 63 8.55 -8.13 5.14
N ALA A 64 8.45 -7.57 3.93
CA ALA A 64 9.26 -7.96 2.78
C ALA A 64 10.77 -7.77 3.00
N ARG A 65 11.16 -6.68 3.66
CA ARG A 65 12.57 -6.40 3.98
C ARG A 65 13.15 -7.45 4.94
N ASP A 66 12.37 -7.80 5.95
CA ASP A 66 12.77 -8.75 6.99
C ASP A 66 12.92 -10.16 6.41
N TRP A 67 11.94 -10.58 5.58
CA TRP A 67 12.06 -11.82 4.80
C TRP A 67 13.30 -11.81 3.92
N SER A 68 13.50 -10.76 3.12
CA SER A 68 14.61 -10.71 2.17
C SER A 68 15.96 -10.79 2.88
N THR A 69 16.08 -10.09 4.00
CA THR A 69 17.27 -10.12 4.88
C THR A 69 17.50 -11.50 5.47
N LEU A 70 16.44 -12.16 5.95
CA LEU A 70 16.51 -13.51 6.50
C LEU A 70 16.93 -14.54 5.44
N TYR A 71 16.27 -14.52 4.27
CA TYR A 71 16.58 -15.40 3.15
C TYR A 71 18.04 -15.24 2.70
N ALA A 72 18.53 -14.01 2.53
CA ALA A 72 19.90 -13.75 2.10
C ALA A 72 20.96 -14.27 3.09
N LYS A 73 20.68 -14.23 4.40
CA LYS A 73 21.54 -14.80 5.44
C LYS A 73 21.62 -16.34 5.39
N ILE A 74 20.64 -16.99 4.76
CA ILE A 74 20.49 -18.44 4.73
C ILE A 74 20.99 -19.02 3.39
N THR A 75 20.70 -18.39 2.26
CA THR A 75 20.92 -19.00 0.93
C THR A 75 22.22 -18.61 0.23
N THR A 76 23.02 -17.68 0.78
CA THR A 76 24.24 -17.14 0.13
C THR A 76 24.00 -16.53 -1.27
N ALA A 77 22.74 -16.22 -1.62
CA ALA A 77 22.37 -15.70 -2.93
C ALA A 77 23.00 -14.31 -3.18
N HIS A 78 24.04 -14.29 -4.02
CA HIS A 78 24.86 -13.10 -4.34
C HIS A 78 24.06 -11.90 -4.87
N ASN A 79 22.91 -12.14 -5.50
CA ASN A 79 22.15 -11.09 -6.20
C ASN A 79 21.37 -10.16 -5.25
N ARG A 80 21.43 -10.39 -3.93
CA ARG A 80 20.88 -9.49 -2.91
C ARG A 80 22.05 -8.76 -2.27
N ASP A 81 22.42 -7.62 -2.86
CA ASP A 81 23.57 -6.72 -2.56
C ASP A 81 23.67 -6.22 -1.09
N THR A 82 23.61 -7.09 -0.08
CA THR A 82 23.39 -6.65 1.31
C THR A 82 24.24 -7.20 2.45
N ILE A 83 24.90 -8.36 2.41
CA ILE A 83 25.61 -8.85 3.61
C ILE A 83 26.80 -9.73 3.21
N GLU A 84 27.92 -9.61 3.93
CA GLU A 84 28.95 -10.67 3.94
C GLU A 84 28.30 -12.01 4.33
N HIS A 85 28.26 -12.94 3.38
CA HIS A 85 27.65 -14.25 3.62
C HIS A 85 28.56 -15.08 4.53
N SER A 86 28.17 -15.24 5.79
CA SER A 86 28.83 -16.19 6.68
C SER A 86 28.48 -17.61 6.26
N LYS A 87 29.49 -18.42 5.92
CA LYS A 87 29.33 -19.88 5.87
C LYS A 87 28.90 -20.33 7.26
N TYR A 88 27.82 -21.08 7.38
CA TYR A 88 27.34 -21.61 8.66
C TYR A 88 27.37 -23.14 8.65
N THR A 89 27.49 -23.73 9.83
CA THR A 89 27.62 -25.18 10.03
C THR A 89 26.26 -25.84 10.28
N VAL A 90 26.19 -27.17 10.22
CA VAL A 90 24.99 -27.93 10.62
C VAL A 90 24.60 -27.62 12.07
N SER A 91 25.54 -27.28 12.95
CA SER A 91 25.23 -26.85 14.32
C SER A 91 24.45 -25.53 14.42
N GLU A 92 24.57 -24.64 13.44
CA GLU A 92 23.84 -23.36 13.39
C GLU A 92 22.50 -23.49 12.64
N PHE A 93 22.32 -24.56 11.87
CA PHE A 93 21.16 -24.81 11.03
C PHE A 93 19.82 -24.84 11.79
N PRO A 94 19.70 -25.45 12.99
CA PRO A 94 18.46 -25.40 13.77
C PRO A 94 17.99 -23.98 14.10
N ARG A 95 18.93 -23.10 14.45
CA ARG A 95 18.61 -21.70 14.76
C ARG A 95 18.08 -20.98 13.52
N LYS A 96 18.72 -21.17 12.36
CA LYS A 96 18.31 -20.56 11.08
C LYS A 96 16.93 -21.05 10.64
N HIS A 97 16.68 -22.34 10.76
CA HIS A 97 15.37 -22.90 10.45
C HIS A 97 14.29 -22.35 11.39
N ASN A 98 14.55 -22.29 12.70
CA ASN A 98 13.63 -21.69 13.66
C ASN A 98 13.35 -20.21 13.37
N ASP A 99 14.34 -19.46 12.86
CA ASP A 99 14.13 -18.06 12.44
C ASP A 99 13.17 -17.98 11.23
N ILE A 100 13.22 -18.93 10.29
CA ILE A 100 12.25 -19.04 9.17
C ILE A 100 10.86 -19.35 9.71
N ILE A 101 10.72 -20.39 10.54
CA ILE A 101 9.41 -20.80 11.05
C ILE A 101 8.77 -19.68 11.86
N ARG A 102 9.52 -19.03 12.75
CA ARG A 102 9.00 -17.87 13.51
C ARG A 102 8.63 -16.68 12.63
N PHE A 103 9.30 -16.49 11.49
CA PHE A 103 8.89 -15.47 10.53
C PHE A 103 7.50 -15.81 9.97
N TRP A 104 7.30 -17.07 9.56
CA TRP A 104 6.03 -17.51 8.96
C TRP A 104 4.89 -17.70 9.95
N ASP A 105 5.16 -18.15 11.18
CA ASP A 105 4.15 -18.20 12.24
C ASP A 105 3.59 -16.80 12.51
N ARG A 106 4.48 -15.80 12.63
CA ARG A 106 4.06 -14.38 12.76
C ARG A 106 3.37 -13.89 11.51
N PHE A 107 3.83 -14.29 10.33
CA PHE A 107 3.16 -13.93 9.08
C PHE A 107 1.73 -14.50 9.02
N GLU A 108 1.50 -15.72 9.49
CA GLU A 108 0.15 -16.28 9.56
C GLU A 108 -0.67 -15.56 10.64
N GLU A 109 -0.14 -15.33 11.84
CA GLU A 109 -0.87 -14.58 12.87
C GLU A 109 -1.21 -13.14 12.45
N ASP A 110 -0.26 -12.44 11.82
CA ASP A 110 -0.40 -11.04 11.44
C ASP A 110 -1.14 -10.88 10.10
N VAL A 111 -0.86 -11.67 9.06
CA VAL A 111 -1.37 -11.47 7.68
C VAL A 111 -2.56 -12.41 7.37
N TYR A 112 -2.84 -13.39 8.24
CA TYR A 112 -3.89 -14.38 8.02
C TYR A 112 -5.06 -14.23 9.02
N ILE A 113 -5.32 -13.02 9.51
CA ILE A 113 -6.49 -12.80 10.37
C ILE A 113 -7.76 -13.13 9.57
N GLN A 114 -8.40 -14.22 10.00
CA GLN A 114 -9.51 -14.97 9.40
C GLN A 114 -10.78 -14.18 9.08
N HIS A 115 -10.84 -12.87 9.34
CA HIS A 115 -12.13 -12.20 9.48
C HIS A 115 -12.92 -11.93 8.20
N TYR A 116 -12.28 -11.99 7.03
CA TYR A 116 -12.95 -12.25 5.77
C TYR A 116 -11.98 -13.05 4.90
N THR A 117 -11.78 -14.32 5.25
CA THR A 117 -11.48 -15.31 4.20
C THR A 117 -12.56 -15.13 3.16
N THR A 118 -12.26 -14.47 2.04
CA THR A 118 -13.26 -14.23 1.01
C THR A 118 -13.53 -15.56 0.33
N ASN A 119 -14.38 -16.34 0.99
CA ASN A 119 -14.96 -17.58 0.53
C ASN A 119 -15.40 -17.35 -0.92
N GLU A 120 -15.01 -18.23 -1.84
CA GLU A 120 -15.44 -18.12 -3.24
C GLU A 120 -16.96 -18.00 -3.36
N THR A 121 -17.70 -18.62 -2.42
CA THR A 121 -19.16 -18.50 -2.26
C THR A 121 -19.61 -17.09 -1.87
N TYR A 122 -18.85 -16.38 -1.04
CA TYR A 122 -19.13 -14.99 -0.66
C TYR A 122 -18.80 -14.03 -1.81
N LEU A 123 -17.62 -14.20 -2.44
CA LEU A 123 -17.21 -13.38 -3.57
C LEU A 123 -18.15 -13.53 -4.77
N SER A 124 -18.62 -14.75 -5.07
CA SER A 124 -19.56 -15.01 -6.17
C SER A 124 -20.94 -14.38 -5.96
N LYS A 125 -21.31 -14.05 -4.71
CA LYS A 125 -22.54 -13.28 -4.41
C LYS A 125 -22.40 -11.80 -4.71
N ILE A 126 -21.17 -11.27 -4.69
CA ILE A 126 -20.89 -9.82 -4.76
C ILE A 126 -20.31 -9.42 -6.12
N TYR A 127 -19.55 -10.32 -6.73
CA TYR A 127 -18.92 -10.15 -8.03
C TYR A 127 -19.45 -11.21 -8.99
N THR A 128 -20.17 -10.76 -10.02
CA THR A 128 -20.86 -11.60 -11.00
C THR A 128 -19.94 -12.07 -12.15
N VAL A 129 -18.64 -11.72 -12.13
CA VAL A 129 -17.69 -11.95 -13.24
C VAL A 129 -16.65 -13.00 -12.85
N GLY A 130 -16.52 -14.06 -13.66
CA GLY A 130 -15.57 -15.16 -13.43
C GLY A 130 -14.09 -14.73 -13.42
N ASP A 131 -13.71 -13.71 -14.21
CA ASP A 131 -12.31 -13.27 -14.28
C ASP A 131 -11.88 -12.43 -13.06
N THR A 132 -12.75 -11.57 -12.53
CA THR A 132 -12.47 -10.82 -11.30
C THR A 132 -12.33 -11.79 -10.13
N LEU A 133 -13.25 -12.76 -10.01
CA LEU A 133 -13.18 -13.82 -9.00
C LEU A 133 -11.88 -14.60 -9.08
N ARG A 134 -11.50 -15.05 -10.28
CA ARG A 134 -10.28 -15.83 -10.50
C ARG A 134 -9.02 -15.06 -10.09
N LYS A 135 -8.96 -13.75 -10.36
CA LYS A 135 -7.81 -12.91 -10.01
C LYS A 135 -7.77 -12.59 -8.51
N VAL A 136 -8.92 -12.39 -7.88
CA VAL A 136 -9.06 -12.18 -6.44
C VAL A 136 -8.72 -13.46 -5.64
N ALA A 137 -8.95 -14.64 -6.22
CA ALA A 137 -8.57 -15.91 -5.60
C ALA A 137 -7.06 -16.22 -5.62
N LYS A 138 -6.29 -15.62 -6.55
CA LYS A 138 -4.86 -15.94 -6.75
C LYS A 138 -3.98 -15.68 -5.52
N PRO A 139 -4.11 -14.55 -4.79
CA PRO A 139 -3.35 -14.34 -3.56
C PRO A 139 -3.56 -15.46 -2.55
N TYR A 140 -4.81 -15.87 -2.30
CA TYR A 140 -5.12 -16.97 -1.38
C TYR A 140 -4.53 -18.31 -1.81
N ALA A 141 -4.69 -18.66 -3.08
CA ALA A 141 -4.12 -19.90 -3.60
C ALA A 141 -2.59 -19.94 -3.47
N THR A 142 -1.93 -18.79 -3.58
CA THR A 142 -0.47 -18.68 -3.45
C THR A 142 -0.02 -18.71 -1.99
N GLN A 143 -0.79 -18.10 -1.08
CA GLN A 143 -0.57 -18.24 0.36
C GLN A 143 -0.70 -19.71 0.80
N SER A 144 -1.72 -20.43 0.34
CA SER A 144 -1.88 -21.87 0.61
C SER A 144 -0.66 -22.68 0.15
N LYS A 145 -0.13 -22.37 -1.04
CA LYS A 145 1.10 -23.01 -1.54
C LYS A 145 2.32 -22.70 -0.67
N ILE A 146 2.41 -21.51 -0.09
CA ILE A 146 3.50 -21.18 0.84
C ILE A 146 3.41 -22.08 2.07
N SER A 147 2.23 -22.25 2.67
CA SER A 147 2.04 -23.15 3.82
C SER A 147 2.39 -24.60 3.45
N GLU A 148 1.97 -25.09 2.27
CA GLU A 148 2.39 -26.41 1.76
C GLU A 148 3.92 -26.53 1.60
N TYR A 149 4.57 -25.50 1.05
CA TYR A 149 6.02 -25.49 0.90
C TYR A 149 6.74 -25.41 2.26
N LEU A 150 6.16 -24.77 3.27
CA LEU A 150 6.69 -24.73 4.64
C LEU A 150 6.62 -26.11 5.29
N GLU A 151 5.53 -26.85 5.12
CA GLU A 151 5.43 -28.24 5.57
C GLU A 151 6.51 -29.11 4.93
N LEU A 152 6.70 -28.98 3.61
CA LEU A 152 7.73 -29.73 2.88
C LEU A 152 9.16 -29.30 3.26
N LEU A 153 9.37 -28.02 3.56
CA LEU A 153 10.62 -27.49 4.11
C LEU A 153 10.92 -28.11 5.49
N ASN A 154 9.90 -28.22 6.36
CA ASN A 154 10.02 -28.84 7.68
C ASN A 154 10.36 -30.32 7.60
N MET A 155 9.73 -31.06 6.68
CA MET A 155 10.07 -32.46 6.43
C MET A 155 11.53 -32.62 5.97
N ALA A 156 11.96 -31.78 5.00
CA ALA A 156 13.34 -31.79 4.53
C ALA A 156 14.35 -31.42 5.63
N TYR A 157 13.98 -30.51 6.54
CA TYR A 157 14.78 -30.17 7.72
C TYR A 157 14.94 -31.37 8.67
N GLY A 158 13.84 -32.07 8.97
CA GLY A 158 13.88 -33.28 9.80
C GLY A 158 14.78 -34.37 9.21
N ASP A 159 14.70 -34.58 7.89
CA ASP A 159 15.55 -35.53 7.17
C ASP A 159 17.04 -35.17 7.26
N ILE A 160 17.38 -33.87 7.26
CA ILE A 160 18.76 -33.40 7.44
C ILE A 160 19.27 -33.75 8.84
N LEU A 161 18.50 -33.42 9.88
CA LEU A 161 18.91 -33.68 11.27
C LEU A 161 19.13 -35.16 11.57
N ASN A 162 18.32 -36.03 10.98
CA ASN A 162 18.38 -37.47 11.22
C ASN A 162 19.57 -38.17 10.55
N HIS A 163 20.28 -37.49 9.64
CA HIS A 163 21.26 -38.15 8.76
C HIS A 163 22.55 -37.36 8.48
N THR A 164 22.87 -36.31 9.24
CA THR A 164 24.08 -35.48 9.01
C THR A 164 24.88 -35.28 10.30
N SER A 165 26.21 -35.12 10.17
CA SER A 165 27.06 -34.83 11.32
C SER A 165 27.00 -33.34 11.67
N LYS A 166 27.06 -33.02 12.96
CA LYS A 166 27.01 -31.62 13.46
C LYS A 166 28.19 -30.76 12.99
N THR A 167 29.30 -31.39 12.59
CA THR A 167 30.51 -30.73 12.09
C THR A 167 30.48 -30.45 10.59
N ASP A 168 29.47 -30.93 9.87
CA ASP A 168 29.38 -30.73 8.43
C ASP A 168 29.11 -29.25 8.11
N SER A 169 29.74 -28.75 7.05
CA SER A 169 29.59 -27.36 6.60
C SER A 169 28.45 -27.25 5.59
N VAL A 170 27.46 -26.39 5.83
CA VAL A 170 26.34 -26.17 4.91
C VAL A 170 26.80 -25.61 3.56
N PHE A 171 27.95 -24.92 3.53
CA PHE A 171 28.55 -24.34 2.31
C PHE A 171 29.01 -25.37 1.26
N MET A 172 29.27 -26.63 1.61
CA MET A 172 29.70 -27.65 0.63
C MET A 172 28.55 -28.11 -0.29
N TYR A 173 27.33 -27.62 -0.07
CA TYR A 173 26.11 -28.22 -0.64
C TYR A 173 25.29 -27.28 -1.55
N SER A 174 25.82 -26.09 -1.88
CA SER A 174 25.37 -25.32 -3.06
C SER A 174 25.73 -26.01 -4.38
N SER A 175 26.70 -26.94 -4.33
CA SER A 175 27.00 -27.91 -5.38
C SER A 175 26.02 -29.09 -5.34
N ARG A 176 25.51 -29.51 -6.51
CA ARG A 176 24.52 -30.59 -6.78
C ARG A 176 24.85 -31.99 -6.21
N GLY A 177 25.84 -32.14 -5.33
CA GLY A 177 26.38 -33.41 -4.85
C GLY A 177 25.72 -34.03 -3.60
N ASN A 178 24.78 -33.33 -2.92
CA ASN A 178 24.04 -33.91 -1.79
C ASN A 178 22.52 -33.64 -1.91
N PRO A 179 21.70 -34.66 -2.22
CA PRO A 179 20.27 -34.47 -2.49
C PRO A 179 19.48 -33.93 -1.29
N LYS A 180 19.92 -34.15 -0.04
CA LYS A 180 19.14 -33.81 1.16
C LYS A 180 19.02 -32.30 1.41
N PHE A 181 20.15 -31.59 1.40
CA PHE A 181 20.17 -30.12 1.49
C PHE A 181 19.55 -29.47 0.25
N SER A 182 19.69 -30.11 -0.92
CA SER A 182 19.09 -29.61 -2.16
C SER A 182 17.57 -29.51 -2.06
N THR A 183 16.90 -30.48 -1.40
CA THR A 183 15.45 -30.45 -1.17
C THR A 183 15.03 -29.31 -0.25
N TYR A 184 15.77 -29.08 0.84
CA TYR A 184 15.49 -27.96 1.76
C TYR A 184 15.60 -26.61 1.05
N PHE A 185 16.72 -26.36 0.37
CA PHE A 185 16.92 -25.09 -0.34
C PHE A 185 15.97 -24.94 -1.55
N TYR A 186 15.55 -26.04 -2.16
CA TYR A 186 14.51 -26.03 -3.20
C TYR A 186 13.17 -25.49 -2.66
N TYR A 187 12.69 -25.99 -1.53
CA TYR A 187 11.44 -25.48 -0.95
C TYR A 187 11.58 -24.06 -0.41
N LEU A 188 12.76 -23.70 0.12
CA LEU A 188 13.03 -22.32 0.53
C LEU A 188 12.99 -21.34 -0.66
N ASP A 189 13.54 -21.72 -1.82
CA ASP A 189 13.43 -20.93 -3.06
C ASP A 189 11.98 -20.82 -3.54
N LYS A 190 11.20 -21.90 -3.44
CA LYS A 190 9.77 -21.88 -3.79
C LYS A 190 8.96 -20.92 -2.93
N ILE A 191 9.20 -20.91 -1.62
CA ILE A 191 8.58 -19.96 -0.68
C ILE A 191 8.95 -18.53 -1.06
N ASP A 192 10.24 -18.26 -1.28
CA ASP A 192 10.71 -16.92 -1.65
C ASP A 192 10.08 -16.39 -2.95
N ARG A 193 10.01 -17.24 -3.99
CA ARG A 193 9.34 -16.89 -5.26
C ARG A 193 7.85 -16.63 -5.08
N ALA A 194 7.14 -17.50 -4.35
CA ALA A 194 5.72 -17.33 -4.11
C ALA A 194 5.43 -16.03 -3.33
N TYR A 195 6.28 -15.70 -2.35
CA TYR A 195 6.18 -14.45 -1.61
C TYR A 195 6.44 -13.22 -2.51
N TYR A 196 7.40 -13.31 -3.43
CA TYR A 196 7.62 -12.27 -4.45
C TYR A 196 6.44 -12.12 -5.41
N GLU A 197 5.88 -13.22 -5.90
CA GLU A 197 4.71 -13.25 -6.81
C GLU A 197 3.49 -12.62 -6.14
N LEU A 198 3.26 -12.90 -4.84
CA LEU A 198 2.24 -12.24 -4.04
C LEU A 198 2.41 -10.71 -4.06
N LEU A 199 3.62 -10.22 -3.81
CA LEU A 199 3.93 -8.79 -3.73
C LEU A 199 3.87 -8.07 -5.09
N SER A 200 4.42 -8.68 -6.13
CA SER A 200 4.68 -8.06 -7.43
C SER A 200 3.52 -8.19 -8.41
N GLU A 201 2.74 -9.28 -8.33
CA GLU A 201 1.74 -9.61 -9.32
C GLU A 201 0.35 -9.80 -8.69
N HIS A 202 0.21 -10.71 -7.73
CA HIS A 202 -1.10 -11.23 -7.36
C HIS A 202 -1.95 -10.23 -6.57
N TYR A 203 -1.44 -9.65 -5.49
CA TYR A 203 -2.15 -8.60 -4.74
C TYR A 203 -2.39 -7.34 -5.59
N PRO A 204 -1.37 -6.81 -6.30
CA PRO A 204 -1.55 -5.74 -7.27
C PRO A 204 -2.70 -5.97 -8.25
N THR A 205 -2.72 -7.15 -8.87
CA THR A 205 -3.73 -7.48 -9.88
C THR A 205 -5.11 -7.61 -9.24
N ALA A 206 -5.23 -8.25 -8.08
CA ALA A 206 -6.51 -8.38 -7.40
C ALA A 206 -7.10 -7.01 -7.05
N LEU A 207 -6.32 -6.14 -6.41
CA LEU A 207 -6.75 -4.77 -6.06
C LEU A 207 -7.15 -3.96 -7.30
N HIS A 208 -6.39 -4.07 -8.39
CA HIS A 208 -6.75 -3.42 -9.65
C HIS A 208 -8.15 -3.84 -10.11
N ASN A 209 -8.44 -5.14 -10.18
CA ASN A 209 -9.72 -5.62 -10.69
C ASN A 209 -10.90 -5.37 -9.73
N LEU A 210 -10.63 -5.19 -8.43
CA LEU A 210 -11.65 -4.83 -7.44
C LEU A 210 -12.03 -3.35 -7.51
N ILE A 211 -11.06 -2.47 -7.77
CA ILE A 211 -11.24 -1.01 -7.76
C ILE A 211 -11.68 -0.48 -9.12
N TYR A 212 -11.11 -1.01 -10.20
CA TYR A 212 -11.27 -0.50 -11.55
C TYR A 212 -12.72 -0.55 -12.04
N GLY A 213 -13.15 0.52 -12.73
CA GLY A 213 -14.46 0.62 -13.36
C GLY A 213 -15.56 1.13 -12.43
N THR A 214 -15.22 1.47 -11.18
CA THR A 214 -16.14 2.13 -10.23
C THR A 214 -15.51 3.44 -9.73
N LYS A 215 -16.01 4.58 -10.25
CA LYS A 215 -15.48 5.92 -9.93
C LYS A 215 -15.37 6.21 -8.43
N GLU A 216 -16.31 5.70 -7.63
CA GLU A 216 -16.30 5.89 -6.18
C GLU A 216 -15.16 5.12 -5.49
N PHE A 217 -14.93 3.87 -5.90
CA PHE A 217 -13.80 3.08 -5.39
C PHE A 217 -12.46 3.64 -5.85
N GLU A 218 -12.38 4.13 -7.09
CA GLU A 218 -11.20 4.81 -7.61
C GLU A 218 -10.88 6.05 -6.77
N LYS A 219 -11.87 6.90 -6.47
CA LYS A 219 -11.70 8.06 -5.59
C LYS A 219 -11.26 7.69 -4.18
N ASP A 220 -11.87 6.66 -3.59
CA ASP A 220 -11.51 6.16 -2.25
C ASP A 220 -10.07 5.63 -2.21
N ALA A 221 -9.62 4.95 -3.26
CA ALA A 221 -8.25 4.45 -3.37
C ALA A 221 -7.22 5.59 -3.48
N VAL A 222 -7.52 6.63 -4.27
CA VAL A 222 -6.68 7.84 -4.36
C VAL A 222 -6.60 8.55 -3.03
N ARG A 223 -7.74 8.73 -2.36
CA ARG A 223 -7.80 9.34 -1.04
C ARG A 223 -6.92 8.57 -0.04
N SER A 224 -7.02 7.26 -0.05
CA SER A 224 -6.22 6.38 0.81
C SER A 224 -4.73 6.40 0.47
N LEU A 225 -4.36 6.55 -0.80
CA LEU A 225 -2.97 6.74 -1.24
C LEU A 225 -2.41 8.04 -0.70
N ILE A 226 -3.12 9.14 -0.90
CA ILE A 226 -2.71 10.47 -0.49
C ILE A 226 -2.47 10.49 1.01
N TYR A 227 -3.43 9.99 1.81
CA TYR A 227 -3.25 9.91 3.26
C TYR A 227 -2.03 9.08 3.65
N ARG A 228 -1.83 7.91 3.04
CA ARG A 228 -0.63 7.10 3.33
C ARG A 228 0.65 7.85 3.02
N GLN A 229 0.73 8.50 1.86
CA GLN A 229 1.92 9.24 1.46
C GLN A 229 2.17 10.46 2.35
N THR A 230 1.13 11.19 2.76
CA THR A 230 1.31 12.29 3.73
C THR A 230 1.74 11.76 5.10
N GLN A 231 1.26 10.58 5.52
CA GLN A 231 1.71 9.94 6.76
C GLN A 231 3.14 9.39 6.67
N GLU A 232 3.69 9.14 5.48
CA GLU A 232 5.10 8.78 5.32
C GLU A 232 6.03 9.83 5.93
N LEU A 233 5.62 11.12 5.94
CA LEU A 233 6.37 12.21 6.59
C LEU A 233 6.46 12.06 8.12
N ASN A 234 5.51 11.35 8.73
CA ASN A 234 5.44 11.13 10.18
C ASN A 234 6.10 9.83 10.59
N THR A 235 6.27 8.90 9.66
CA THR A 235 6.96 7.65 9.92
C THR A 235 8.47 7.85 9.77
N ASN A 236 9.22 7.67 10.87
CA ASN A 236 10.69 7.59 10.88
C ASN A 236 11.27 6.39 10.08
N TYR A 237 10.50 5.81 9.15
CA TYR A 237 10.92 4.63 8.43
C TYR A 237 12.11 4.96 7.54
N ARG A 238 13.19 4.22 7.82
CA ARG A 238 14.56 4.26 7.30
C ARG A 238 14.66 3.95 5.80
N TYR A 239 13.87 4.63 4.98
CA TYR A 239 14.02 4.65 3.55
C TYR A 239 14.39 6.07 3.14
N TYR A 240 15.69 6.35 3.17
CA TYR A 240 16.24 7.37 2.29
C TYR A 240 16.43 6.68 0.95
N PRO A 241 15.48 6.74 0.00
CA PRO A 241 15.82 6.38 -1.36
C PRO A 241 17.02 7.24 -1.72
N LYS A 242 18.11 6.60 -2.19
CA LYS A 242 19.28 7.29 -2.75
C LYS A 242 18.88 7.92 -4.09
N ASN A 243 17.83 8.74 -4.10
CA ASN A 243 17.38 9.47 -5.27
C ASN A 243 18.39 10.61 -5.49
N PRO A 244 19.16 10.63 -6.59
CA PRO A 244 20.11 11.71 -6.86
C PRO A 244 19.44 13.08 -6.84
N GLU A 245 18.19 13.17 -7.28
CA GLU A 245 17.41 14.41 -7.32
C GLU A 245 17.09 14.90 -5.92
N ILE A 246 16.71 14.01 -4.99
CA ILE A 246 16.43 14.46 -3.60
C ILE A 246 17.71 14.96 -2.92
N LYS A 247 18.88 14.39 -3.25
CA LYS A 247 20.16 14.86 -2.72
C LYS A 247 20.54 16.24 -3.26
N GLU A 248 20.29 16.48 -4.54
CA GLU A 248 20.53 17.78 -5.16
C GLU A 248 19.57 18.84 -4.59
N PHE A 249 18.31 18.47 -4.39
CA PHE A 249 17.31 19.29 -3.72
C PHE A 249 17.72 19.63 -2.28
N GLU A 250 18.11 18.63 -1.48
CA GLU A 250 18.60 18.82 -0.11
C GLU A 250 19.83 19.73 -0.06
N LYS A 251 20.73 19.65 -1.04
CA LYS A 251 21.90 20.54 -1.13
C LYS A 251 21.47 21.99 -1.35
N HIS A 252 20.49 22.21 -2.22
CA HIS A 252 19.91 23.54 -2.43
C HIS A 252 19.28 24.08 -1.15
N MET A 253 18.45 23.27 -0.46
CA MET A 253 17.79 23.69 0.78
C MET A 253 18.79 24.00 1.90
N LYS A 254 19.85 23.20 2.05
CA LYS A 254 20.93 23.51 3.00
C LYS A 254 21.60 24.85 2.75
N ALA A 255 21.83 25.19 1.47
CA ALA A 255 22.40 26.47 1.09
C ALA A 255 21.44 27.64 1.38
N TYR A 256 20.14 27.46 1.12
CA TYR A 256 19.12 28.46 1.46
C TYR A 256 19.01 28.69 2.98
N LEU A 257 19.06 27.60 3.75
CA LEU A 257 18.94 27.63 5.21
C LEU A 257 20.22 28.03 5.94
N ASP A 258 21.35 28.13 5.22
CA ASP A 258 22.68 28.35 5.77
C ASP A 258 23.06 27.34 6.87
N VAL A 259 22.79 26.05 6.62
CA VAL A 259 23.10 24.95 7.56
C VAL A 259 23.94 23.85 6.90
N GLU A 260 24.90 23.30 7.65
CA GLU A 260 25.67 22.13 7.20
C GLU A 260 24.79 20.86 7.10
N THR A 261 23.84 20.72 8.02
CA THR A 261 22.91 19.59 8.08
C THR A 261 21.49 20.07 8.34
N ASP A 262 20.57 19.63 7.49
CA ASP A 262 19.15 19.88 7.66
C ASP A 262 18.49 18.69 8.40
N SER A 263 18.51 18.76 9.72
CA SER A 263 17.92 17.73 10.59
C SER A 263 16.47 18.03 10.98
N LEU A 264 15.96 19.19 10.61
CA LEU A 264 14.64 19.67 11.00
C LEU A 264 13.59 19.46 9.90
N ASN A 265 14.03 19.09 8.69
CA ASN A 265 13.15 18.86 7.56
C ASN A 265 13.21 17.42 7.05
N THR A 266 12.05 16.94 6.62
CA THR A 266 11.90 15.69 5.89
C THR A 266 11.38 16.01 4.50
N TYR A 267 12.03 15.48 3.47
CA TYR A 267 11.66 15.68 2.07
C TYR A 267 11.38 14.33 1.39
N ILE A 268 10.21 14.19 0.76
CA ILE A 268 9.86 13.02 -0.04
C ILE A 268 9.41 13.48 -1.42
N LEU A 269 10.08 12.98 -2.45
CA LEU A 269 9.75 13.26 -3.86
C LEU A 269 8.95 12.10 -4.45
N LYS A 270 7.81 12.42 -5.06
CA LYS A 270 6.97 11.49 -5.82
C LYS A 270 6.86 11.97 -7.27
N LYS A 271 6.81 11.02 -8.20
CA LYS A 271 6.70 11.28 -9.65
C LYS A 271 5.48 10.58 -10.23
N ASN A 272 4.78 11.25 -11.12
CA ASN A 272 3.70 10.68 -11.92
C ASN A 272 3.77 11.27 -13.34
N ASN A 273 4.27 10.51 -14.32
CA ASN A 273 4.41 10.97 -15.70
C ASN A 273 5.16 12.32 -15.79
N ASN A 274 4.48 13.38 -16.26
CA ASN A 274 4.96 14.76 -16.36
C ASN A 274 4.75 15.58 -15.07
N LYS A 275 4.30 14.97 -13.97
CA LYS A 275 4.00 15.63 -12.70
C LYS A 275 5.03 15.26 -11.63
N LEU A 276 5.38 16.21 -10.77
CA LEU A 276 6.16 15.99 -9.55
C LEU A 276 5.40 16.47 -8.32
N LEU A 277 5.50 15.72 -7.23
CA LEU A 277 4.95 16.07 -5.91
C LEU A 277 6.08 16.06 -4.87
N LEU A 278 6.27 17.19 -4.21
CA LEU A 278 7.07 17.28 -2.99
C LEU A 278 6.18 17.10 -1.78
N LEU A 279 6.56 16.22 -0.87
CA LEU A 279 6.03 16.19 0.48
C LEU A 279 7.13 16.71 1.41
N VAL A 280 6.81 17.73 2.19
CA VAL A 280 7.72 18.35 3.15
C VAL A 280 7.10 18.35 4.52
N LYS A 281 7.89 17.95 5.52
CA LYS A 281 7.61 18.24 6.91
C LYS A 281 8.76 19.06 7.47
N THR A 282 8.46 20.16 8.17
CA THR A 282 9.46 21.04 8.74
C THR A 282 9.18 21.33 10.22
N LEU A 283 10.23 21.26 11.03
CA LEU A 283 10.27 21.66 12.43
C LEU A 283 10.86 23.07 12.63
N GLN A 284 11.22 23.76 11.55
CA GLN A 284 11.95 25.02 11.61
C GLN A 284 11.08 26.19 12.05
N PHE A 285 9.76 26.08 11.86
CA PHE A 285 8.84 27.17 12.09
C PHE A 285 7.97 26.95 13.33
N LYS A 286 7.80 28.01 14.10
CA LYS A 286 6.90 28.10 15.23
C LYS A 286 5.52 28.62 14.79
N GLU A 287 4.57 28.54 15.71
CA GLU A 287 3.17 28.96 15.45
C GLU A 287 3.08 30.46 15.16
N ASP A 288 3.90 31.26 15.85
CA ASP A 288 3.96 32.72 15.80
C ASP A 288 4.87 33.27 14.68
N ASP A 289 5.50 32.40 13.88
CA ASP A 289 6.33 32.85 12.76
C ASP A 289 5.53 33.60 11.71
N SER A 290 6.16 34.64 11.16
CA SER A 290 5.51 35.53 10.21
C SER A 290 5.08 34.80 8.93
N LEU A 291 3.94 35.22 8.39
CA LEU A 291 3.45 34.77 7.08
C LEU A 291 4.52 34.95 5.99
N ALA A 292 5.32 36.02 6.07
CA ALA A 292 6.38 36.30 5.11
C ALA A 292 7.50 35.24 5.16
N SER A 293 7.89 34.79 6.36
CA SER A 293 8.92 33.75 6.55
C SER A 293 8.46 32.41 5.96
N LYS A 294 7.21 32.01 6.22
CA LYS A 294 6.61 30.79 5.66
C LYS A 294 6.55 30.83 4.12
N LYS A 295 6.19 32.00 3.55
CA LYS A 295 6.18 32.22 2.10
C LYS A 295 7.58 32.16 1.48
N ALA A 296 8.58 32.79 2.10
CA ALA A 296 9.96 32.75 1.62
C ALA A 296 10.50 31.31 1.58
N TYR A 297 10.19 30.49 2.59
CA TYR A 297 10.53 29.08 2.59
C TYR A 297 9.84 28.30 1.46
N LEU A 298 8.56 28.56 1.22
CA LEU A 298 7.83 27.97 0.09
C LEU A 298 8.46 28.35 -1.26
N ASP A 299 8.84 29.61 -1.44
CA ASP A 299 9.52 30.06 -2.66
C ASP A 299 10.86 29.35 -2.85
N ALA A 300 11.63 29.17 -1.78
CA ALA A 300 12.87 28.37 -1.82
C ALA A 300 12.64 26.90 -2.19
N LEU A 301 11.56 26.28 -1.68
CA LEU A 301 11.18 24.92 -2.09
C LEU A 301 10.84 24.86 -3.60
N ILE A 302 10.17 25.89 -4.13
CA ILE A 302 9.85 25.98 -5.56
C ILE A 302 11.12 26.13 -6.39
N ASP A 303 12.04 27.00 -5.97
CA ASP A 303 13.32 27.21 -6.64
C ASP A 303 14.14 25.93 -6.66
N GLY A 304 14.23 25.22 -5.52
CA GLY A 304 14.85 23.91 -5.46
C GLY A 304 14.21 22.91 -6.43
N PHE A 305 12.89 22.95 -6.60
CA PHE A 305 12.17 22.12 -7.58
C PHE A 305 12.55 22.42 -9.03
N THR A 306 12.78 23.68 -9.36
CA THR A 306 13.19 24.05 -10.72
C THR A 306 14.56 23.49 -11.09
N LEU A 307 15.41 23.17 -10.11
CA LEU A 307 16.71 22.55 -10.32
C LEU A 307 16.60 21.05 -10.63
N ILE A 308 15.67 20.36 -9.97
CA ILE A 308 15.53 18.90 -10.07
C ILE A 308 14.48 18.43 -11.08
N ARG A 309 13.69 19.36 -11.66
CA ARG A 309 12.67 18.99 -12.64
C ARG A 309 13.32 18.42 -13.90
N GLY A 310 12.79 17.30 -14.37
CA GLY A 310 13.21 16.72 -15.65
C GLY A 310 12.74 17.59 -16.82
N LYS A 311 13.36 17.44 -17.99
CA LYS A 311 12.94 18.15 -19.23
C LYS A 311 11.47 17.93 -19.62
N HIS A 312 10.84 16.89 -19.09
CA HIS A 312 9.46 16.49 -19.38
C HIS A 312 8.51 16.70 -18.19
N THR A 313 8.96 17.38 -17.12
CA THR A 313 8.08 17.76 -16.01
C THR A 313 7.39 19.07 -16.33
N GLU A 314 6.05 19.03 -16.35
CA GLU A 314 5.18 20.16 -16.68
C GLU A 314 4.43 20.67 -15.45
N GLU A 315 4.12 19.79 -14.50
CA GLU A 315 3.31 20.11 -13.32
C GLU A 315 4.07 19.88 -12.00
N ILE A 316 4.02 20.86 -11.09
CA ILE A 316 4.68 20.79 -9.78
C ILE A 316 3.63 20.98 -8.68
N TYR A 317 3.59 20.02 -7.78
CA TYR A 317 2.77 20.02 -6.57
C TYR A 317 3.69 20.06 -5.34
N ILE A 318 3.31 20.81 -4.32
CA ILE A 318 4.02 20.84 -3.03
C ILE A 318 2.98 20.67 -1.94
N TYR A 319 3.21 19.69 -1.05
CA TYR A 319 2.56 19.55 0.23
C TYR A 319 3.58 19.91 1.31
N LEU A 320 3.24 20.87 2.18
CA LEU A 320 4.10 21.32 3.26
C LEU A 320 3.35 21.25 4.59
N GLU A 321 3.94 20.55 5.54
CA GLU A 321 3.51 20.46 6.93
C GLU A 321 4.51 21.18 7.83
N PHE A 322 4.09 22.31 8.43
CA PHE A 322 4.80 22.91 9.54
C PHE A 322 4.34 22.21 10.81
N PHE A 323 5.27 21.62 11.55
CA PHE A 323 4.98 20.92 12.80
C PHE A 323 5.79 21.55 13.93
N ASN A 324 5.10 21.98 14.98
CA ASN A 324 5.74 22.41 16.22
C ASN A 324 5.72 21.26 17.23
N ALA A 325 6.89 20.72 17.56
CA ALA A 325 7.01 19.60 18.49
C ALA A 325 6.66 19.96 19.95
N GLU A 326 6.73 21.24 20.33
CA GLU A 326 6.42 21.71 21.69
C GLU A 326 4.92 21.86 21.91
N THR A 327 4.20 22.39 20.91
CA THR A 327 2.75 22.67 21.03
C THR A 327 1.88 21.64 20.30
N PHE A 328 2.49 20.69 19.58
CA PHE A 328 1.81 19.77 18.65
C PHE A 328 0.96 20.48 17.59
N TYR A 329 1.27 21.76 17.33
CA TYR A 329 0.59 22.55 16.31
C TYR A 329 1.01 22.09 14.91
N ILE A 330 0.03 21.94 14.01
CA ILE A 330 0.22 21.58 12.61
C ILE A 330 -0.41 22.65 11.73
N ASP A 331 0.38 23.20 10.81
CA ASP A 331 -0.10 24.11 9.75
C ASP A 331 0.23 23.49 8.39
N THR A 332 -0.78 23.32 7.53
CA THR A 332 -0.64 22.60 6.26
C THR A 332 -0.88 23.53 5.08
N TRP A 333 0.03 23.48 4.12
CA TRP A 333 0.03 24.33 2.93
C TRP A 333 0.19 23.47 1.68
N ILE A 334 -0.56 23.79 0.63
CA ILE A 334 -0.47 23.09 -0.65
C ILE A 334 -0.27 24.08 -1.79
N LYS A 335 0.58 23.73 -2.74
CA LYS A 335 0.72 24.37 -4.05
C LYS A 335 0.31 23.39 -5.14
N THR A 336 -0.50 23.83 -6.09
CA THR A 336 -0.85 23.10 -7.32
C THR A 336 -0.29 23.84 -8.55
N PRO A 337 -0.33 23.25 -9.76
CA PRO A 337 0.07 23.95 -10.98
C PRO A 337 -0.81 25.16 -11.31
N ASN A 338 -2.09 25.10 -10.95
CA ASN A 338 -3.11 26.07 -11.34
C ASN A 338 -3.32 27.19 -10.31
N GLU A 339 -2.86 27.00 -9.08
CA GLU A 339 -3.07 27.95 -7.99
C GLU A 339 -1.74 28.31 -7.29
N ALA A 340 -1.66 29.54 -6.79
CA ALA A 340 -0.63 29.88 -5.81
C ALA A 340 -0.79 28.99 -4.57
N TYR A 341 0.24 28.90 -3.73
CA TYR A 341 0.12 28.13 -2.50
C TYR A 341 -1.04 28.67 -1.63
N PHE A 342 -1.78 27.77 -0.98
CA PHE A 342 -2.84 28.15 -0.05
C PHE A 342 -2.77 27.29 1.21
N LYS A 343 -3.14 27.93 2.32
CA LYS A 343 -3.30 27.25 3.61
C LYS A 343 -4.52 26.34 3.53
N VAL A 344 -4.37 25.13 4.05
CA VAL A 344 -5.43 24.12 4.07
C VAL A 344 -6.11 24.16 5.43
N ASP A 345 -7.36 24.62 5.45
CA ASP A 345 -8.14 24.78 6.69
C ASP A 345 -8.59 23.45 7.31
N SER A 346 -8.64 22.37 6.53
CA SER A 346 -9.02 21.03 7.00
C SER A 346 -8.22 19.94 6.30
N GLN A 347 -7.66 19.01 7.07
CA GLN A 347 -6.94 17.85 6.55
C GLN A 347 -7.82 16.95 5.65
N ASP A 348 -9.15 17.03 5.80
CA ASP A 348 -10.09 16.29 4.94
C ASP A 348 -10.10 16.80 3.48
N ASN A 349 -9.62 18.02 3.23
CA ASN A 349 -9.56 18.60 1.90
C ASN A 349 -8.30 18.19 1.13
N ILE A 350 -7.23 17.76 1.83
CA ILE A 350 -5.94 17.39 1.21
C ILE A 350 -6.12 16.37 0.06
N PRO A 351 -6.90 15.28 0.23
CA PRO A 351 -7.12 14.32 -0.86
C PRO A 351 -7.79 14.90 -2.09
N SER A 352 -8.72 15.84 -1.91
CA SER A 352 -9.43 16.47 -3.01
C SER A 352 -8.54 17.43 -3.79
N ILE A 353 -7.56 18.05 -3.12
CA ILE A 353 -6.63 18.99 -3.75
C ILE A 353 -5.54 18.22 -4.50
N LEU A 354 -4.97 17.19 -3.86
CA LEU A 354 -3.87 16.42 -4.44
C LEU A 354 -4.34 15.33 -5.41
N SER A 355 -5.65 15.10 -5.58
CA SER A 355 -6.14 14.06 -6.49
C SER A 355 -5.72 14.27 -7.93
N GLU A 356 -5.61 15.53 -8.40
CA GLU A 356 -5.18 15.89 -9.76
C GLU A 356 -3.77 15.38 -10.08
N PHE A 357 -2.90 15.29 -9.08
CA PHE A 357 -1.58 14.69 -9.23
C PHE A 357 -1.66 13.20 -9.63
N TYR A 358 -2.75 12.50 -9.30
CA TYR A 358 -2.91 11.06 -9.53
C TYR A 358 -3.86 10.71 -10.69
N GLU A 359 -4.52 11.69 -11.32
CA GLU A 359 -5.68 11.47 -12.22
C GLU A 359 -5.45 10.60 -13.46
N VAL A 360 -4.21 10.21 -13.80
CA VAL A 360 -3.94 9.47 -15.05
C VAL A 360 -4.13 7.95 -14.93
N ASP A 361 -4.04 7.36 -13.74
CA ASP A 361 -4.38 5.94 -13.50
C ASP A 361 -4.24 5.70 -12.00
N ALA A 362 -5.08 6.39 -11.25
CA ALA A 362 -4.82 6.71 -9.86
C ALA A 362 -4.73 5.46 -8.94
N TYR A 363 -5.40 4.37 -9.32
CA TYR A 363 -5.28 3.08 -8.66
C TYR A 363 -4.01 2.30 -9.09
N GLN A 364 -3.44 2.52 -10.28
CA GLN A 364 -2.12 1.96 -10.62
C GLN A 364 -1.03 2.56 -9.74
N TYR A 365 -1.15 3.85 -9.39
CA TYR A 365 -0.27 4.51 -8.42
C TYR A 365 -0.52 4.06 -6.98
N TYR A 366 -1.77 3.75 -6.62
CA TYR A 366 -2.07 3.10 -5.34
C TYR A 366 -1.34 1.76 -5.19
N ILE A 367 -1.36 0.98 -6.26
CA ILE A 367 -0.80 -0.37 -6.31
C ILE A 367 0.74 -0.35 -6.43
N LYS A 368 1.30 0.46 -7.33
CA LYS A 368 2.75 0.53 -7.63
C LYS A 368 3.50 1.60 -6.82
N GLY A 369 2.87 2.73 -6.55
CA GLY A 369 3.50 3.94 -5.98
C GLY A 369 3.53 3.99 -4.46
N SER A 370 2.95 3.02 -3.77
CA SER A 370 3.02 2.94 -2.31
C SER A 370 4.39 2.47 -1.81
N PHE A 371 5.23 1.83 -2.65
CA PHE A 371 6.55 1.35 -2.24
C PHE A 371 7.44 0.88 -3.40
N PRO A 372 8.75 1.18 -3.43
CA PRO A 372 9.67 0.64 -4.43
C PRO A 372 10.00 -0.83 -4.14
N LEU A 373 9.22 -1.76 -4.69
CA LEU A 373 9.35 -3.20 -4.44
C LEU A 373 10.79 -3.71 -4.62
N LEU A 374 11.46 -3.30 -5.71
CA LEU A 374 12.84 -3.71 -5.97
C LEU A 374 13.79 -3.25 -4.88
N ASP A 375 13.62 -2.03 -4.37
CA ASP A 375 14.52 -1.53 -3.34
C ASP A 375 14.36 -2.34 -2.06
N VAL A 376 13.18 -2.87 -1.76
CA VAL A 376 12.94 -3.60 -0.52
C VAL A 376 13.18 -5.09 -0.63
N TRP A 377 12.92 -5.63 -1.80
CA TRP A 377 13.27 -7.00 -2.14
C TRP A 377 14.78 -7.16 -2.32
N TYR A 378 15.45 -6.14 -2.85
CA TYR A 378 16.90 -6.04 -3.03
C TYR A 378 17.43 -4.78 -2.32
N PRO A 379 17.47 -4.79 -0.98
CA PRO A 379 18.04 -3.66 -0.26
C PRO A 379 19.48 -3.44 -0.70
N LYS A 380 19.94 -2.19 -0.68
CA LYS A 380 21.35 -1.84 -0.89
C LYS A 380 22.03 -1.70 0.46
N VAL A 381 23.27 -2.19 0.63
CA VAL A 381 24.06 -1.85 1.84
C VAL A 381 24.19 -0.33 1.95
N ASP A 382 23.81 0.21 3.11
CA ASP A 382 24.36 1.49 3.54
C ASP A 382 25.81 1.25 3.89
N LYS A 383 26.73 1.67 3.00
CA LYS A 383 28.16 1.62 3.27
C LYS A 383 28.35 2.16 4.69
N PRO A 384 29.00 1.42 5.60
CA PRO A 384 29.30 1.98 6.92
C PRO A 384 30.01 3.31 6.68
N LYS A 385 29.54 4.38 7.33
CA LYS A 385 30.28 5.64 7.36
C LYS A 385 31.68 5.26 7.80
N SER A 386 32.68 5.40 6.93
CA SER A 386 34.06 5.19 7.32
C SER A 386 34.33 6.21 8.41
N SER A 387 34.50 5.75 9.64
CA SER A 387 35.16 6.54 10.66
C SER A 387 36.62 6.69 10.22
N LEU A 388 36.89 7.76 9.48
CA LEU A 388 38.20 8.35 9.34
C LEU A 388 38.19 9.68 10.10
#